data_AF-A0AAJ0BDV4-F1
#
_entry.id   AF-A0AAJ0BDV4-F1
#
_cell.length_a   1.000
_cell.length_b   1.000
_cell.length_c   1.000
_cell.angle_alpha   90.00
_cell.angle_beta   90.00
_cell.angle_gamma   90.00
#
_symmetry.space_group_name_H-M   'P 1'
#
loop_
_entity.id
_entity.type
_entity.pdbx_description
1 polymer ?
#
loop_
_entity_poly.entity_id
_entity_poly.type
_entity_poly.pdbx_seq_one_letter_code
_entity_poly.pdbx_strand_id
1 'polypeptide(L)'
;MRLYLLALLPIAAAAQLSKRCSPVRDPDLPRGYYPPAPCWQSFNTACQPFIASGTQMTLDASQKTAIVYGVNDYCAAEIAEELAREKDGRKNYGWIRTHGNLTFIPRKTGGSGGGILVISDMEDAAVQRYSKLTYQTGA
;
A
#
# COMPACT_ATOMS: atom_id res chain seq x y z
N MET A 1 21.51 54.79 25.76
CA MET A 1 20.31 54.20 25.12
C MET A 1 20.41 52.69 25.23
N ARG A 2 19.52 52.03 25.99
CA ARG A 2 19.44 50.56 26.08
C ARG A 2 18.38 50.09 25.08
N LEU A 3 18.78 49.31 24.08
CA LEU A 3 17.85 48.60 23.20
C LEU A 3 17.42 47.29 23.86
N TYR A 4 16.12 47.15 24.11
CA TYR A 4 15.49 45.90 24.52
C TYR A 4 15.27 45.06 23.26
N LEU A 5 15.98 43.94 23.13
CA LEU A 5 15.67 42.91 22.14
C LEU A 5 14.41 42.17 22.59
N LEU A 6 13.31 42.38 21.88
CA LEU A 6 12.10 41.56 21.96
C LEU A 6 12.40 40.20 21.33
N ALA A 7 12.46 39.16 22.17
CA ALA A 7 12.54 37.77 21.71
C ALA A 7 11.20 37.34 21.10
N LEU A 8 11.17 37.20 19.78
CA LEU A 8 10.07 36.55 19.05
C LEU A 8 10.19 35.03 19.24
N LEU A 9 9.28 34.44 20.01
CA LEU A 9 9.12 32.98 20.09
C LEU A 9 8.56 32.45 18.76
N PRO A 10 9.21 31.47 18.11
CA PRO A 10 8.64 30.82 16.94
C PRO A 10 7.50 29.90 17.42
N ILE A 11 6.26 30.25 17.05
CA ILE A 11 5.12 29.34 17.13
C ILE A 11 5.36 28.27 16.07
N ALA A 12 5.98 27.15 16.46
CA ALA A 12 6.03 25.97 15.63
C ALA A 12 4.60 25.43 15.52
N ALA A 13 3.89 25.85 14.47
CA ALA A 13 2.68 25.20 14.04
C ALA A 13 3.06 23.76 13.66
N ALA A 14 2.87 22.84 14.59
CA ALA A 14 2.84 21.42 14.28
C ALA A 14 1.70 21.22 13.28
N ALA A 15 2.03 21.22 11.99
CA ALA A 15 1.14 20.75 10.97
C ALA A 15 0.85 19.29 11.31
N GLN A 16 -0.26 19.04 12.01
CA GLN A 16 -0.79 17.70 12.18
C GLN A 16 -1.08 17.19 10.77
N LEU A 17 -0.12 16.43 10.22
CA LEU A 17 -0.31 15.66 9.00
C LEU A 17 -1.48 14.72 9.27
N SER A 18 -2.68 15.14 8.86
CA SER A 18 -3.88 14.34 8.97
C SER A 18 -3.67 13.16 8.03
N LYS A 19 -3.37 12.01 8.62
CA LYS A 19 -3.16 10.75 7.92
C LYS A 19 -4.46 10.45 7.16
N ARG A 20 -4.42 10.48 5.82
CA ARG A 20 -5.63 10.39 4.99
C ARG A 20 -6.04 8.92 4.85
N CYS A 21 -7.02 8.48 5.63
CA CYS A 21 -7.72 7.20 5.41
C CYS A 21 -8.75 7.29 4.28
N SER A 22 -9.14 8.50 3.88
CA SER A 22 -10.21 8.72 2.91
C SER A 22 -9.68 8.64 1.48
N PRO A 23 -10.40 7.97 0.56
CA PRO A 23 -10.08 7.96 -0.86
C PRO A 23 -9.95 9.38 -1.44
N VAL A 24 -8.97 9.58 -2.33
CA VAL A 24 -8.82 10.85 -3.06
C VAL A 24 -9.39 10.66 -4.46
N ARG A 25 -10.44 11.41 -4.81
CA ARG A 25 -11.08 11.33 -6.12
C ARG A 25 -10.09 11.71 -7.23
N ASP A 26 -10.05 10.88 -8.26
CA ASP A 26 -9.22 11.06 -9.44
C ASP A 26 -9.83 10.26 -10.61
N PRO A 27 -10.55 10.92 -11.54
CA PRO A 27 -11.36 10.23 -12.54
C PRO A 27 -10.55 9.39 -13.53
N ASP A 28 -9.24 9.61 -13.63
CA ASP A 28 -8.38 8.91 -14.59
C ASP A 28 -7.92 7.53 -14.08
N LEU A 29 -8.14 7.25 -12.79
CA LEU A 29 -7.84 5.96 -12.16
C LEU A 29 -8.93 4.92 -12.41
N PRO A 30 -8.63 3.60 -12.33
CA PRO A 30 -9.60 2.52 -12.55
C PRO A 30 -10.93 2.68 -11.80
N ARG A 31 -10.87 3.16 -10.56
CA ARG A 31 -12.04 3.34 -9.69
C ARG A 31 -12.48 4.79 -9.53
N GLY A 32 -11.84 5.71 -10.26
CA GLY A 32 -12.08 7.13 -10.11
C GLY A 32 -11.55 7.74 -8.79
N TYR A 33 -10.68 7.02 -8.07
CA TYR A 33 -10.05 7.48 -6.83
C TYR A 33 -8.81 6.66 -6.45
N TYR A 34 -7.91 7.24 -5.65
CA TYR A 34 -6.80 6.54 -4.98
C TYR A 34 -7.29 5.78 -3.75
N PRO A 35 -7.14 4.45 -3.69
CA PRO A 35 -7.48 3.70 -2.49
C PRO A 35 -6.48 4.01 -1.37
N PRO A 36 -6.90 3.95 -0.10
CA PRO A 36 -6.04 4.21 1.06
C PRO A 36 -4.93 3.15 1.26
N ALA A 37 -5.08 1.97 0.67
CA ALA A 37 -4.10 0.88 0.70
C ALA A 37 -4.24 0.04 -0.58
N PRO A 38 -3.19 -0.70 -1.00
CA PRO A 38 -3.32 -1.70 -2.06
C PRO A 38 -4.26 -2.82 -1.63
N CYS A 39 -4.88 -3.53 -2.58
CA CYS A 39 -5.97 -4.47 -2.28
C CYS A 39 -5.60 -5.70 -1.43
N TRP A 40 -4.31 -6.03 -1.33
CA TRP A 40 -3.79 -7.08 -0.45
C TRP A 40 -3.47 -6.58 0.97
N GLN A 41 -3.74 -5.30 1.24
CA GLN A 41 -3.65 -4.68 2.55
C GLN A 41 -5.01 -4.06 2.91
N SER A 42 -5.19 -3.81 4.20
CA SER A 42 -6.27 -2.98 4.74
C SER A 42 -5.65 -1.95 5.66
N PHE A 43 -6.46 -1.15 6.35
CA PHE A 43 -5.98 -0.10 7.24
C PHE A 43 -6.88 0.02 8.46
N ASN A 44 -6.29 0.32 9.61
CA ASN A 44 -7.06 0.56 10.84
C ASN A 44 -7.61 2.00 10.88
N THR A 45 -8.35 2.33 11.93
CA THR A 45 -8.90 3.69 12.14
C THR A 45 -7.81 4.77 12.26
N ALA A 46 -6.57 4.39 12.56
CA ALA A 46 -5.38 5.25 12.58
C ALA A 46 -4.62 5.28 11.23
N CYS A 47 -5.25 4.81 10.14
CA CYS A 47 -4.69 4.73 8.78
C CYS A 47 -3.33 4.01 8.74
N GLN A 48 -3.12 3.03 9.62
CA GLN A 48 -1.94 2.17 9.55
C GLN A 48 -2.30 0.95 8.71
N PRO A 49 -1.55 0.68 7.64
CA PRO A 49 -1.80 -0.49 6.82
C PRO A 49 -1.49 -1.77 7.59
N PHE A 50 -2.26 -2.81 7.33
CA PHE A 50 -2.07 -4.16 7.85
C PHE A 50 -2.44 -5.18 6.76
N ILE A 51 -2.04 -6.44 6.93
CA ILE A 51 -2.30 -7.51 5.96
C ILE A 51 -3.80 -7.81 5.88
N ALA A 52 -4.38 -7.76 4.68
CA ALA A 52 -5.83 -7.91 4.50
C ALA A 52 -6.34 -9.24 5.08
N SER A 53 -7.55 -9.23 5.66
CA SER A 53 -8.16 -10.42 6.22
C SER A 53 -8.26 -11.55 5.19
N GLY A 54 -7.97 -12.78 5.62
CA GLY A 54 -7.91 -13.96 4.74
C GLY A 54 -6.63 -14.10 3.91
N THR A 55 -5.68 -13.16 4.03
CA THR A 55 -4.36 -13.27 3.40
C THR A 55 -3.25 -13.56 4.42
N GLN A 56 -2.14 -14.13 3.93
CA GLN A 56 -0.92 -14.36 4.71
C GLN A 56 0.28 -13.81 3.95
N MET A 57 1.27 -13.29 4.65
CA MET A 57 2.48 -12.72 4.06
C MET A 57 3.75 -13.36 4.64
N THR A 58 4.67 -13.72 3.74
CA THR A 58 6.08 -13.99 4.05
C THR A 58 6.92 -12.88 3.44
N LEU A 59 7.87 -12.35 4.22
CA LEU A 59 8.84 -11.36 3.74
C LEU A 59 10.24 -11.97 3.78
N ASP A 60 10.89 -12.06 2.64
CA ASP A 60 12.33 -12.25 2.54
C ASP A 60 12.99 -10.89 2.26
N ALA A 61 13.38 -10.22 3.35
CA ALA A 61 14.01 -8.91 3.27
C ALA A 61 15.37 -8.94 2.55
N SER A 62 16.09 -10.06 2.64
CA SER A 62 17.42 -10.21 2.01
C SER A 62 17.32 -10.30 0.49
N GLN A 63 16.27 -10.98 0.00
CA GLN A 63 15.95 -11.10 -1.42
C GLN A 63 14.99 -10.02 -1.91
N LYS A 64 14.68 -9.02 -1.07
CA LYS A 64 13.79 -7.89 -1.43
C LYS A 64 12.47 -8.37 -2.03
N THR A 65 11.90 -9.40 -1.40
CA THR A 65 10.73 -10.12 -1.92
C THR A 65 9.69 -10.35 -0.83
N ALA A 66 8.42 -10.08 -1.15
CA ALA A 66 7.28 -10.46 -0.32
C ALA A 66 6.36 -11.41 -1.08
N ILE A 67 5.84 -12.43 -0.40
CA ILE A 67 4.86 -13.37 -0.93
C ILE A 67 3.58 -13.23 -0.12
N VAL A 68 2.48 -12.89 -0.78
CA VAL A 68 1.14 -12.76 -0.19
C VAL A 68 0.24 -13.88 -0.70
N TYR A 69 -0.16 -14.77 0.18
CA TYR A 69 -1.05 -15.89 -0.07
C TYR A 69 -2.51 -15.50 0.18
N GLY A 70 -3.44 -16.14 -0.52
CA GLY A 70 -4.88 -15.98 -0.29
C GLY A 70 -5.48 -14.73 -0.94
N VAL A 71 -4.78 -14.15 -1.92
CA VAL A 71 -5.24 -12.96 -2.65
C VAL A 71 -6.47 -13.30 -3.48
N ASN A 72 -7.62 -12.73 -3.14
CA ASN A 72 -8.90 -13.05 -3.78
C ASN A 72 -9.00 -12.54 -5.23
N ASP A 73 -10.02 -13.01 -5.96
CA ASP A 73 -10.22 -12.68 -7.38
C ASP A 73 -10.43 -11.18 -7.63
N TYR A 74 -11.03 -10.49 -6.67
CA TYR A 74 -11.20 -9.04 -6.73
C TYR A 74 -9.84 -8.32 -6.76
N CYS A 75 -8.95 -8.66 -5.82
CA CYS A 75 -7.63 -8.07 -5.76
C CYS A 75 -6.76 -8.52 -6.95
N ALA A 76 -6.92 -9.76 -7.42
CA ALA A 76 -6.28 -10.21 -8.65
C ALA A 76 -6.68 -9.37 -9.87
N ALA A 77 -7.96 -9.02 -10.00
CA ALA A 77 -8.44 -8.14 -11.07
C ALA A 77 -7.87 -6.70 -10.95
N GLU A 78 -7.78 -6.15 -9.73
CA GLU A 78 -7.14 -4.84 -9.52
C GLU A 78 -5.64 -4.86 -9.87
N ILE A 79 -4.92 -5.92 -9.52
CA ILE A 79 -3.50 -6.09 -9.89
C ILE A 79 -3.34 -6.21 -11.41
N ALA A 80 -4.22 -6.95 -12.08
CA ALA A 80 -4.21 -7.08 -13.53
C ALA A 80 -4.46 -5.74 -14.23
N GLU A 81 -5.42 -4.93 -13.74
CA GLU A 81 -5.71 -3.60 -14.28
C GLU A 81 -4.56 -2.62 -14.03
N GLU A 82 -3.92 -2.66 -12.86
CA GLU A 82 -2.71 -1.86 -12.55
C GLU A 82 -1.59 -2.13 -13.56
N LEU A 83 -1.29 -3.41 -13.80
CA LEU A 83 -0.25 -3.85 -14.73
C LEU A 83 -0.59 -3.50 -16.19
N ALA A 84 -1.86 -3.67 -16.58
CA ALA A 84 -2.32 -3.30 -17.92
C ALA A 84 -2.16 -1.78 -18.16
N ARG A 85 -2.55 -0.96 -17.18
CA ARG A 85 -2.40 0.49 -17.27
C ARG A 85 -0.94 0.94 -17.32
N GLU A 86 -0.07 0.36 -16.50
CA GLU A 86 1.37 0.64 -16.56
C GLU A 86 1.92 0.37 -17.97
N LYS A 87 1.58 -0.80 -18.53
CA LYS A 87 2.00 -1.20 -19.87
C LYS A 87 1.50 -0.24 -20.95
N ASP A 88 0.27 0.25 -20.80
CA ASP A 88 -0.36 1.19 -21.74
C ASP A 88 0.07 2.66 -21.53
N GLY A 89 0.87 2.96 -20.51
CA GLY A 89 1.20 4.33 -20.11
C GLY A 89 0.01 5.14 -19.58
N ARG A 90 -1.05 4.45 -19.15
CA ARG A 90 -2.24 5.05 -18.54
C ARG A 90 -2.01 5.27 -17.06
N LYS A 91 -2.63 6.32 -16.50
CA LYS A 91 -2.56 6.60 -15.06
C LYS A 91 -3.09 5.41 -14.25
N ASN A 92 -2.34 5.03 -13.23
CA ASN A 92 -2.60 3.88 -12.38
C ASN A 92 -2.31 4.25 -10.91
N TYR A 93 -2.40 3.29 -10.00
CA TYR A 93 -2.17 3.53 -8.58
C TYR A 93 -0.69 3.72 -8.22
N GLY A 94 0.22 3.41 -9.16
CA GLY A 94 1.66 3.50 -8.98
C GLY A 94 2.20 2.41 -8.06
N TRP A 95 1.48 1.29 -7.92
CA TRP A 95 1.82 0.21 -7.00
C TRP A 95 3.15 -0.44 -7.35
N ILE A 96 3.49 -0.56 -8.63
CA ILE A 96 4.79 -1.12 -9.05
C ILE A 96 5.92 -0.26 -8.51
N ARG A 97 5.81 1.07 -8.66
CA ARG A 97 6.78 2.04 -8.14
C ARG A 97 6.85 2.05 -6.61
N THR A 98 5.74 1.84 -5.91
CA THR A 98 5.72 1.93 -4.44
C THR A 98 5.94 0.61 -3.72
N HIS A 99 5.78 -0.53 -4.38
CA HIS A 99 5.83 -1.84 -3.75
C HIS A 99 6.88 -2.77 -4.37
N GLY A 100 7.18 -2.65 -5.65
CA GLY A 100 7.99 -3.59 -6.40
C GLY A 100 7.20 -4.26 -7.52
N ASN A 101 7.85 -5.15 -8.26
CA ASN A 101 7.25 -5.86 -9.39
C ASN A 101 6.16 -6.83 -8.91
N LEU A 102 4.96 -6.72 -9.47
CA LEU A 102 3.80 -7.50 -9.06
C LEU A 102 3.60 -8.71 -9.99
N THR A 103 3.64 -9.92 -9.44
CA THR A 103 3.35 -11.16 -10.16
C THR A 103 2.26 -11.94 -9.45
N PHE A 104 1.09 -12.07 -10.08
CA PHE A 104 0.00 -12.87 -9.55
C PHE A 104 0.01 -14.29 -10.13
N ILE A 105 -0.04 -15.28 -9.25
CA ILE A 105 -0.09 -16.70 -9.59
C ILE A 105 -1.47 -17.23 -9.19
N PRO A 106 -2.37 -17.48 -10.15
CA PRO A 106 -3.70 -18.02 -9.85
C PRO A 106 -3.59 -19.45 -9.33
N ARG A 107 -4.38 -19.79 -8.29
CA ARG A 107 -4.46 -21.16 -7.80
C ARG A 107 -5.34 -21.96 -8.76
N LYS A 108 -4.76 -22.96 -9.43
CA LYS A 108 -5.54 -23.90 -10.24
C LYS A 108 -6.27 -24.87 -9.30
N THR A 109 -7.59 -24.71 -9.14
CA THR A 109 -8.64 -25.74 -9.34
C THR A 109 -9.95 -25.45 -8.58
N GLY A 110 -11.09 -25.52 -9.30
CA GLY A 110 -12.33 -26.20 -8.90
C GLY A 110 -13.18 -25.67 -7.74
N GLY A 111 -12.69 -24.73 -6.94
CA GLY A 111 -13.43 -24.07 -5.86
C GLY A 111 -12.99 -22.63 -5.74
N SER A 112 -13.89 -21.75 -5.29
CA SER A 112 -13.65 -20.33 -5.07
C SER A 112 -12.39 -20.13 -4.22
N GLY A 113 -11.27 -19.76 -4.84
CA GLY A 113 -9.96 -19.88 -4.18
C GLY A 113 -8.95 -18.91 -4.76
N GLY A 114 -8.61 -17.90 -3.97
CA GLY A 114 -7.62 -16.88 -4.30
C GLY A 114 -6.24 -17.44 -4.69
N GLY A 115 -5.38 -16.56 -5.20
CA GLY A 115 -4.04 -16.87 -5.66
C GLY A 115 -2.93 -16.41 -4.71
N ILE A 116 -1.72 -16.34 -5.27
CA ILE A 116 -0.51 -15.86 -4.61
C ILE A 116 -0.04 -14.61 -5.36
N LEU A 117 0.17 -13.52 -4.65
CA LEU A 117 0.89 -12.36 -5.16
C LEU A 117 2.35 -12.44 -4.71
N VAL A 118 3.26 -12.46 -5.66
CA VAL A 118 4.70 -12.29 -5.42
C VAL A 118 5.06 -10.85 -5.76
N ILE A 119 5.72 -10.16 -4.83
CA ILE A 119 6.22 -8.80 -4.98
C ILE A 119 7.75 -8.89 -4.94
N SER A 120 8.40 -8.72 -6.08
CA SER A 120 9.86 -8.77 -6.21
C SER A 120 10.46 -7.39 -6.40
N ASP A 121 11.80 -7.31 -6.36
CA ASP A 121 12.56 -6.10 -6.66
C ASP A 121 12.14 -4.91 -5.78
N MET A 122 11.79 -5.20 -4.53
CA MET A 122 11.37 -4.18 -3.57
C MET A 122 12.53 -3.24 -3.24
N GLU A 123 12.30 -1.93 -3.28
CA GLU A 123 13.26 -0.99 -2.70
C GLU A 123 13.36 -1.16 -1.18
N ASP A 124 14.48 -0.75 -0.58
CA ASP A 124 14.69 -0.88 0.88
C ASP A 124 13.58 -0.18 1.69
N ALA A 125 13.09 0.95 1.19
CA ALA A 125 11.96 1.65 1.79
C ALA A 125 10.67 0.82 1.75
N ALA A 126 10.44 0.04 0.69
CA ALA A 126 9.31 -0.90 0.61
C ALA A 126 9.51 -2.07 1.57
N VAL A 127 10.71 -2.66 1.63
CA VAL A 127 11.03 -3.75 2.58
C VAL A 127 10.78 -3.29 4.04
N GLN A 128 11.24 -2.09 4.40
CA GLN A 128 11.02 -1.52 5.73
C GLN A 128 9.55 -1.22 6.05
N ARG A 129 8.73 -0.88 5.04
CA ARG A 129 7.29 -0.74 5.23
C ARG A 129 6.64 -2.11 5.47
N TYR A 130 7.02 -3.11 4.67
CA TYR A 130 6.46 -4.46 4.76
C TYR A 130 6.83 -5.18 6.06
N SER A 131 8.05 -4.97 6.58
CA SER A 131 8.48 -5.56 7.86
C SER A 131 7.70 -5.05 9.07
N LYS A 132 6.96 -3.94 8.91
CA LYS A 132 6.12 -3.33 9.95
C LYS A 132 4.64 -3.68 9.80
N LEU A 133 4.25 -4.38 8.73
CA LEU A 133 2.86 -4.79 8.53
C LEU A 133 2.51 -5.85 9.57
N THR A 134 1.37 -5.64 10.23
CA THR A 134 0.81 -6.60 11.18
C THR A 134 -0.37 -7.32 10.53
N TYR A 135 -0.82 -8.41 11.17
CA TYR A 135 -2.14 -8.97 10.92
C TYR A 135 -3.16 -8.24 11.78
N GLN A 136 -4.41 -8.18 11.33
CA GLN A 136 -5.48 -7.69 12.18
C GLN A 136 -5.61 -8.63 13.38
N THR A 137 -5.20 -8.17 14.56
CA THR A 137 -5.59 -8.80 15.82
C THR A 137 -7.06 -8.44 16.03
N GLY A 138 -7.92 -9.45 16.15
CA GLY A 138 -9.34 -9.23 16.45
C GLY A 138 -9.50 -8.27 17.62
N ALA A 139 -10.37 -7.28 17.45
CA ALA A 139 -10.90 -6.49 18.56
C ALA A 139 -12.03 -7.29 19.23
#